data_AF-A0A4R1PH40-F1
#
_entry.id   AF-A0A4R1PH40-F1
#
_cell.length_a   1.000
_cell.length_b   1.000
_cell.length_c   1.000
_cell.angle_alpha   90.00
_cell.angle_beta   90.00
_cell.angle_gamma   90.00
#
_symmetry.space_group_name_H-M   'P 1'
#
loop_
_entity.id
_entity.type
_entity.pdbx_description
1 polymer ?
#
loop_
_entity_poly.entity_id
_entity_poly.type
_entity_poly.pdbx_seq_one_letter_code
_entity_poly.pdbx_strand_id
1 'polypeptide(L)' 'MNTVKVKPWGKDQGEFVLINEDDFDPKAHELLEPVSKDRPSSRRTVKAEVGEGAE' A
#
# COMPACT_ATOMS: atom_id res chain seq x y z
N MET A 1 7.65 -11.12 -13.53
CA MET A 1 7.50 -9.78 -14.10
C MET A 1 6.61 -9.01 -13.16
N ASN A 2 7.21 -8.41 -12.12
CA ASN A 2 6.46 -7.67 -11.12
C ASN A 2 6.46 -6.20 -11.52
N THR A 3 5.29 -5.58 -11.44
CA THR A 3 5.10 -4.17 -11.76
C THR A 3 4.58 -3.42 -10.55
N VAL A 4 5.16 -2.25 -10.29
CA VAL A 4 4.76 -1.36 -9.20
C VAL A 4 4.09 -0.11 -9.76
N LYS A 5 3.12 0.41 -9.01
CA LYS A 5 2.48 1.70 -9.32
C LYS A 5 3.26 2.82 -8.65
N VAL A 6 3.70 3.76 -9.47
CA VAL A 6 4.46 4.94 -9.04
C VAL A 6 3.79 6.21 -9.50
N LYS A 7 4.14 7.30 -8.84
CA LYS A 7 3.61 8.63 -9.10
C LYS A 7 4.02 9.08 -10.50
N PRO A 8 3.10 9.67 -11.27
CA PRO A 8 3.44 10.20 -12.57
C PRO A 8 4.44 11.34 -12.41
N TRP A 9 5.51 11.31 -13.19
CA TRP A 9 6.52 12.37 -13.27
C TRP A 9 6.35 13.23 -14.52
N GLY A 10 5.53 12.79 -15.48
CA GLY A 10 5.15 13.53 -16.67
C GLY A 10 3.65 13.81 -16.73
N LYS A 11 3.27 14.95 -17.32
CA LYS A 11 1.85 15.32 -17.53
C LYS A 11 1.11 14.40 -18.50
N ASP A 12 1.83 13.68 -19.37
CA ASP A 12 1.27 12.71 -20.33
C ASP A 12 1.05 11.31 -19.76
N GLN A 13 1.46 11.06 -18.50
CA GLN A 13 1.44 9.71 -17.92
C GLN A 13 0.11 9.33 -17.25
N GLY A 14 -0.86 10.25 -17.19
CA GLY A 14 -2.16 9.99 -16.57
C GLY A 14 -2.10 10.03 -15.03
N GLU A 15 -2.87 9.16 -14.38
CA GLU A 15 -3.08 9.18 -12.92
C GLU A 15 -1.99 8.41 -12.14
N PHE A 16 -1.37 7.40 -12.77
CA PHE A 16 -0.25 6.63 -12.23
C PHE A 16 0.56 5.97 -13.35
N VAL A 17 1.83 5.64 -13.07
CA VAL A 17 2.71 4.90 -13.97
C VAL A 17 2.92 3.50 -13.43
N LEU A 18 2.80 2.48 -14.28
CA LEU A 18 3.26 1.13 -13.97
C LEU A 18 4.66 0.93 -14.52
N ILE A 19 5.61 0.65 -13.64
CA ILE A 19 6.98 0.29 -14.02
C ILE A 19 7.33 -1.08 -13.47
N ASN A 20 8.37 -1.70 -14.03
CA ASN A 20 8.91 -2.94 -13.48
C ASN A 20 9.61 -2.66 -12.16
N GLU A 21 9.60 -3.65 -11.26
CA GLU A 21 10.29 -3.56 -9.96
C GLU A 21 11.81 -3.36 -10.11
N ASP A 22 12.40 -3.89 -11.19
CA ASP A 22 13.82 -3.74 -11.52
C ASP A 22 14.18 -2.32 -12.01
N ASP A 23 13.20 -1.60 -12.54
CA ASP A 23 13.33 -0.23 -13.04
C ASP A 23 12.94 0.81 -11.97
N PHE A 24 12.54 0.35 -10.78
CA PHE A 24 12.15 1.23 -9.68
C PHE A 24 13.38 1.89 -9.05
N ASP A 25 13.51 3.21 -9.23
CA ASP A 25 14.55 4.00 -8.58
C ASP A 25 13.94 4.90 -7.49
N PRO A 26 14.25 4.72 -6.20
CA PRO A 26 13.64 5.47 -5.10
C PRO A 26 13.98 6.96 -5.09
N LYS A 27 14.93 7.41 -5.91
CA LYS A 27 15.23 8.85 -6.09
C LYS A 27 14.40 9.49 -7.19
N ALA A 28 13.98 8.72 -8.20
CA ALA A 28 13.24 9.22 -9.36
C ALA A 28 11.73 8.87 -9.29
N HIS A 29 11.39 7.77 -8.64
CA HIS A 29 10.06 7.18 -8.61
C HIS A 29 9.51 7.14 -7.17
N GLU A 30 8.31 7.66 -6.96
CA GLU A 30 7.59 7.62 -5.68
C GLU A 30 6.46 6.58 -5.76
N LEU A 31 6.51 5.50 -4.97
CA LEU A 31 5.45 4.48 -4.96
C LEU A 31 4.11 5.08 -4.50
N LEU A 32 3.07 4.97 -5.34
CA LEU A 32 1.73 5.48 -5.03
C LEU A 32 0.93 4.51 -4.16
N GLU A 33 1.13 3.22 -4.38
CA GLU A 33 0.54 2.18 -3.56
C GLU A 33 1.69 1.33 -3.01
N PRO A 34 1.90 1.28 -1.68
CA PRO A 34 2.73 0.23 -1.13
C PRO A 34 2.08 -1.08 -1.58
N VAL A 35 2.88 -2.04 -2.09
CA VAL A 35 2.36 -3.34 -2.54
C VAL A 35 1.69 -3.99 -1.33
N SER A 36 0.42 -3.68 -1.13
CA SER A 36 -0.36 -4.07 0.03
C SER A 36 -0.72 -5.51 -0.22
N LYS A 37 0.22 -6.38 0.14
CA LYS A 37 -0.02 -7.81 0.31
C LYS A 37 -1.05 -8.07 1.43
N ASP A 38 -1.41 -7.02 2.16
CA ASP A 38 -2.49 -7.01 3.13
C ASP A 38 -3.31 -5.74 2.95
N ARG A 39 -4.50 -5.89 2.40
CA ARG A 39 -5.72 -5.53 3.12
C ARG A 39 -6.94 -5.96 2.32
N PRO A 40 -7.89 -6.58 3.02
CA PRO A 40 -9.13 -5.88 3.21
C PRO A 40 -9.07 -5.22 4.58
N SER A 41 -9.08 -3.89 4.57
CA SER A 41 -9.70 -3.13 5.64
C SER A 41 -11.18 -3.50 5.64
N SER A 42 -11.52 -4.63 6.26
CA SER A 42 -12.88 -5.01 6.55
C SER A 42 -13.04 -5.11 8.06
N ARG A 43 -13.23 -3.93 8.66
CA ARG A 43 -14.17 -3.67 9.74
C ARG A 43 -14.85 -4.92 10.32
N ARG A 44 -14.40 -5.37 11.49
CA ARG A 44 -15.27 -6.05 12.46
C ARG A 44 -14.83 -5.66 13.87
N THR A 45 -15.51 -4.63 14.37
CA THR A 45 -15.67 -4.36 15.80
C THR A 45 -16.08 -5.65 16.51
N VAL A 46 -15.23 -6.16 17.40
CA VAL A 46 -15.70 -6.85 18.60
C VAL A 46 -14.91 -6.31 19.78
N LYS A 47 -15.59 -5.47 20.56
CA LYS A 47 -15.27 -5.10 21.93
C LYS A 47 -15.20 -6.40 22.74
N ALA A 48 -14.00 -6.86 23.07
CA ALA A 48 -13.78 -7.90 24.07
C ALA A 48 -13.31 -7.22 25.35
N GLU A 49 -14.29 -6.74 26.11
CA GLU A 49 -14.18 -6.49 27.53
C GLU A 49 -13.96 -7.86 28.20
N VAL A 50 -12.75 -8.14 28.67
CA VAL A 50 -12.52 -9.17 29.69
C VAL A 50 -11.84 -8.45 30.84
N GLY A 51 -12.68 -8.04 31.79
CA GLY A 51 -12.24 -7.80 33.16
C GLY A 51 -11.97 -9.16 33.78
N GLU A 52 -10.72 -9.40 34.14
CA GLU A 52 -10.32 -10.50 35.01
C GLU A 52 -10.00 -9.88 36.36
N GLY A 53 -10.96 -10.01 37.28
CA GLY A 53 -10.69 -9.94 38.70
C GLY A 53 -10.09 -11.27 39.15
N ALA A 54 -9.03 -11.19 39.94
CA ALA A 54 -8.57 -12.21 40.87
C ALA A 54 -7.87 -11.42 41.98
N GLU A 55 -8.59 -11.16 43.07
CA GLU A 55 -8.43 -11.85 44.37
C GLU A 55 -7.15 -11.45 45.11
#